data_AF-A0A2S6TSH0-F1
#
_entry.id   AF-A0A2S6TSH0-F1
#
_cell.length_a   1.000
_cell.length_b   1.000
_cell.length_c   1.000
_cell.angle_alpha   90.00
_cell.angle_beta   90.00
_cell.angle_gamma   90.00
#
_symmetry.space_group_name_H-M   'P 1'
#
loop_
_entity.id
_entity.type
_entity.pdbx_description
1 polymer ?
#
loop_
_entity_poly.entity_id
_entity_poly.type
_entity_poly.pdbx_seq_one_letter_code
_entity_poly.pdbx_strand_id
1 'polypeptide(L)'
;AEGGLSAAEIREEIERFKTDPDTDISDYFDDAWRECTFTIERLHWDQKRRYPFQRLMVNTFVHLLPTGDQVAIPGQHISRRVIPGFVIAMTQMLGEELADKYQQFCQSLVSQLKTQHGNNFNWEMVYSDPVAIEVVSEVLITICHHFVNLKKRRRWLTDVVNGHMGAPTAVQDIPFEAMECHRLISAMFQSLRDTMKTSKGEERIAVQFGHDRVKMLQVVFAQITRDHRELSLGLNSPPNAV
;
A
#
# COMPACT_ATOMS: atom_id res chain seq x y z
N ALA A 1 -44.72 -0.28 34.92
CA ALA A 1 -44.71 0.46 33.66
C ALA A 1 -43.61 -0.16 32.81
N GLU A 2 -44.01 -0.97 31.83
CA GLU A 2 -43.10 -1.72 30.96
C GLU A 2 -42.48 -0.78 29.92
N GLY A 3 -41.21 -0.46 30.08
CA GLY A 3 -40.44 0.36 29.14
C GLY A 3 -39.88 -0.48 28.01
N GLY A 4 -40.73 -0.93 27.09
CA GLY A 4 -40.33 -1.62 25.87
C GLY A 4 -40.57 -0.72 24.66
N LEU A 5 -39.51 -0.24 24.04
CA LEU A 5 -39.60 0.42 22.72
C LEU A 5 -39.97 -0.64 21.68
N SER A 6 -41.03 -0.38 20.92
CA SER A 6 -41.43 -1.22 19.79
C SER A 6 -40.47 -1.04 18.61
N ALA A 7 -40.39 -2.05 17.75
CA ALA A 7 -39.59 -1.99 16.53
C ALA A 7 -40.09 -0.94 15.50
N ALA A 8 -41.27 -0.36 15.73
CA ALA A 8 -41.79 0.76 14.95
C ALA A 8 -41.25 2.10 15.49
N GLU A 9 -41.28 2.30 16.80
CA GLU A 9 -40.74 3.50 17.46
C GLU A 9 -39.22 3.61 17.28
N ILE A 10 -38.50 2.49 17.31
CA ILE A 10 -37.06 2.47 16.99
C ILE A 10 -36.81 2.92 15.54
N ARG A 11 -37.66 2.51 14.60
CA ARG A 11 -37.52 2.89 13.19
C ARG A 11 -37.85 4.35 12.96
N GLU A 12 -38.88 4.86 13.62
CA GLU A 12 -39.28 6.26 13.57
C GLU A 12 -38.18 7.17 14.12
N GLU A 13 -37.57 6.79 15.25
CA GLU A 13 -36.46 7.55 15.84
C GLU A 13 -35.19 7.51 14.96
N ILE A 14 -34.92 6.38 14.30
CA ILE A 14 -33.82 6.28 13.32
C ILE A 14 -34.06 7.18 12.11
N GLU A 15 -35.29 7.22 11.58
CA GLU A 15 -35.61 8.10 10.44
C GLU A 15 -35.58 9.58 10.86
N ARG A 16 -36.02 9.90 12.09
CA ARG A 16 -35.91 11.24 12.65
C ARG A 16 -34.46 11.70 12.75
N PHE A 17 -33.58 10.84 13.27
CA PHE A 17 -32.14 11.10 13.36
C PHE A 17 -31.48 11.32 12.00
N LYS A 18 -31.90 10.59 10.95
CA LYS A 18 -31.40 10.80 9.58
C LYS A 18 -31.83 12.13 8.96
N THR A 19 -32.98 12.66 9.38
CA THR A 19 -33.60 13.82 8.74
C THR A 19 -33.23 15.13 9.43
N ASP A 20 -33.00 15.10 10.75
CA ASP A 20 -32.60 16.24 11.57
C ASP A 20 -31.66 15.76 12.71
N PRO A 21 -30.37 15.51 12.40
CA PRO A 21 -29.42 15.03 13.39
C PRO A 21 -29.12 16.15 14.40
N ASP A 22 -29.41 15.89 15.68
CA ASP A 22 -28.98 16.75 16.78
C ASP A 22 -27.45 16.89 16.74
N THR A 23 -26.95 18.12 16.72
CA THR A 23 -25.53 18.45 16.55
C THR A 23 -24.68 17.77 17.63
N ASP A 24 -25.15 17.71 18.88
CA ASP A 24 -24.43 17.07 19.98
C ASP A 24 -24.28 15.55 19.79
N ILE A 25 -25.29 14.91 19.19
CA ILE A 25 -25.28 13.47 18.91
C ILE A 25 -24.40 13.18 17.69
N SER A 26 -24.46 14.02 16.65
CA SER A 26 -23.60 13.92 15.47
C SER A 26 -22.12 14.06 15.85
N ASP A 27 -21.78 15.07 16.66
CA ASP A 27 -20.41 15.31 17.13
C ASP A 27 -19.91 14.14 17.99
N TYR A 28 -20.78 13.57 18.85
CA TYR A 28 -20.45 12.37 19.61
C TYR A 28 -20.14 11.16 18.71
N PHE A 29 -20.92 10.93 17.65
CA PHE A 29 -20.66 9.84 16.71
C PHE A 29 -19.40 10.08 15.89
N ASP A 30 -19.14 11.32 15.46
CA ASP A 30 -17.91 11.68 14.75
C ASP A 30 -16.68 11.50 15.62
N ASP A 31 -16.74 11.87 16.89
CA ASP A 31 -15.65 11.65 17.85
C ASP A 31 -15.48 10.17 18.19
N ALA A 32 -16.56 9.41 18.39
CA ALA A 32 -16.49 7.97 18.58
C ALA A 32 -15.93 7.25 17.34
N TRP A 33 -16.26 7.73 16.15
CA TRP A 33 -15.74 7.22 14.89
C TRP A 33 -14.25 7.55 14.72
N ARG A 34 -13.83 8.78 15.06
CA ARG A 34 -12.41 9.16 15.10
C ARG A 34 -11.63 8.31 16.09
N GLU A 35 -12.17 8.06 17.29
CA GLU A 35 -11.50 7.26 18.31
C GLU A 35 -11.38 5.79 17.89
N CYS A 36 -12.43 5.23 17.28
CA CYS A 36 -12.38 3.89 16.69
C CYS A 36 -11.38 3.81 15.55
N THR A 37 -11.38 4.81 14.66
CA THR A 37 -10.44 4.92 13.54
C THR A 37 -9.01 5.02 14.06
N PHE A 38 -8.74 5.89 15.03
CA PHE A 38 -7.45 6.06 15.65
C PHE A 38 -6.99 4.77 16.35
N THR A 39 -7.89 4.06 17.02
CA THR A 39 -7.60 2.77 17.65
C THR A 39 -7.31 1.68 16.63
N ILE A 40 -8.09 1.60 15.54
CA ILE A 40 -7.85 0.67 14.42
C ILE A 40 -6.53 1.00 13.73
N GLU A 41 -6.25 2.27 13.48
CA GLU A 41 -4.99 2.72 12.92
C GLU A 41 -3.84 2.36 13.86
N ARG A 42 -3.97 2.60 15.17
CA ARG A 42 -2.96 2.25 16.18
C ARG A 42 -2.73 0.74 16.23
N LEU A 43 -3.78 -0.08 16.20
CA LEU A 43 -3.69 -1.54 16.13
C LEU A 43 -3.05 -2.01 14.82
N HIS A 44 -3.34 -1.33 13.71
CA HIS A 44 -2.75 -1.58 12.40
C HIS A 44 -1.26 -1.15 12.35
N TRP A 45 -0.89 -0.05 12.99
CA TRP A 45 0.50 0.40 13.17
C TRP A 45 1.27 -0.52 14.13
N ASP A 46 0.60 -1.05 15.17
CA ASP A 46 1.14 -2.07 16.06
C ASP A 46 1.30 -3.44 15.36
N GLN A 47 0.39 -3.81 14.46
CA GLN A 47 0.57 -4.97 13.57
C GLN A 47 1.73 -4.75 12.58
N LYS A 48 1.92 -3.54 12.04
CA LYS A 48 3.09 -3.20 11.21
C LYS A 48 4.43 -3.27 11.96
N ARG A 49 4.42 -3.30 13.30
CA ARG A 49 5.61 -3.62 14.10
C ARG A 49 5.89 -5.14 14.15
N ARG A 50 4.92 -5.99 13.80
CA ARG A 50 4.99 -7.47 13.82
C ARG A 50 5.35 -8.11 12.47
N TYR A 51 5.15 -7.41 11.35
CA TYR A 51 5.39 -7.94 10.00
C TYR A 51 6.56 -7.24 9.25
N PRO A 52 7.83 -7.57 9.59
CA PRO A 52 9.01 -7.00 8.93
C PRO A 52 8.99 -7.03 7.40
N PHE A 53 8.54 -8.11 6.77
CA PHE A 53 8.54 -8.23 5.31
C PHE A 53 7.58 -7.21 4.68
N GLN A 54 6.34 -7.12 5.17
CA GLN A 54 5.37 -6.14 4.70
C GLN A 54 5.90 -4.71 4.86
N ARG A 55 6.60 -4.43 5.97
CA ARG A 55 7.20 -3.13 6.22
C ARG A 55 8.30 -2.78 5.23
N LEU A 56 9.16 -3.74 4.87
CA LEU A 56 10.16 -3.56 3.81
C LEU A 56 9.51 -3.22 2.47
N MET A 57 8.43 -3.92 2.12
CA MET A 57 7.72 -3.70 0.86
C MET A 57 7.02 -2.34 0.82
N VAL A 58 6.41 -1.90 1.93
CA VAL A 58 5.85 -0.54 2.06
C VAL A 58 6.94 0.54 2.01
N ASN A 59 8.14 0.25 2.52
CA ASN A 59 9.26 1.20 2.50
C ASN A 59 9.66 1.61 1.08
N THR A 60 9.36 0.79 0.07
CA THR A 60 9.64 1.11 -1.34
C THR A 60 8.87 2.34 -1.87
N PHE A 61 7.74 2.67 -1.26
CA PHE A 61 6.91 3.82 -1.65
C PHE A 61 6.52 4.73 -0.47
N VAL A 62 7.13 4.56 0.70
CA VAL A 62 6.78 5.33 1.91
C VAL A 62 6.90 6.84 1.72
N HIS A 63 7.80 7.28 0.83
CA HIS A 63 7.99 8.69 0.46
C HIS A 63 6.80 9.30 -0.29
N LEU A 64 5.87 8.48 -0.80
CA LEU A 64 4.60 8.94 -1.38
C LEU A 64 3.50 9.13 -0.35
N LEU A 65 3.72 8.67 0.89
CA LEU A 65 2.73 8.75 1.96
C LEU A 65 2.96 10.03 2.78
N PRO A 66 1.90 10.75 3.16
CA PRO A 66 2.05 11.88 4.08
C PRO A 66 2.62 11.38 5.42
N THR A 67 3.51 12.18 6.01
CA THR A 67 4.14 11.89 7.30
C THR A 67 3.43 12.60 8.45
N GLY A 68 3.06 11.86 9.51
CA GLY A 68 2.43 12.45 10.71
C GLY A 68 1.20 13.26 10.36
N ASP A 69 1.20 14.53 10.76
CA ASP A 69 0.08 15.48 10.59
C ASP A 69 0.14 16.24 9.24
N GLN A 70 0.99 15.81 8.31
CA GLN A 70 1.09 16.46 7.00
C GLN A 70 -0.21 16.31 6.22
N VAL A 71 -0.79 17.44 5.79
CA VAL A 71 -1.93 17.45 4.87
C VAL A 71 -1.52 16.82 3.54
N ALA A 72 -2.30 15.84 3.08
CA ALA A 72 -2.02 15.14 1.85
C ALA A 72 -2.18 16.09 0.64
N ILE A 73 -1.24 16.07 -0.31
CA ILE A 73 -1.23 16.98 -1.46
C ILE A 73 -1.62 16.16 -2.69
N PRO A 74 -2.76 16.44 -3.35
CA PRO A 74 -3.16 15.76 -4.57
C PRO A 74 -2.05 15.79 -5.64
N GLY A 75 -1.85 14.66 -6.32
CA GLY A 75 -0.78 14.51 -7.31
C GLY A 75 0.63 14.30 -6.74
N GLN A 76 0.88 14.59 -5.45
CA GLN A 76 2.16 14.36 -4.78
C GLN A 76 2.11 13.27 -3.70
N HIS A 77 0.97 13.08 -3.05
CA HIS A 77 0.80 12.05 -2.05
C HIS A 77 -0.21 10.99 -2.50
N ILE A 78 -0.17 9.83 -1.86
CA ILE A 78 -1.22 8.82 -1.89
C ILE A 78 -1.69 8.56 -0.45
N SER A 79 -2.96 8.20 -0.28
CA SER A 79 -3.55 7.97 1.05
C SER A 79 -2.85 6.83 1.80
N ARG A 80 -2.62 6.96 3.11
CA ARG A 80 -2.04 5.87 3.95
C ARG A 80 -2.97 4.65 4.03
N ARG A 81 -4.27 4.84 3.74
CA ARG A 81 -5.28 3.78 3.66
C ARG A 81 -5.04 2.76 2.55
N VAL A 82 -4.11 3.03 1.62
CA VAL A 82 -3.75 2.06 0.58
C VAL A 82 -2.98 0.85 1.11
N ILE A 83 -2.34 0.97 2.27
CA ILE A 83 -1.38 -0.03 2.76
C ILE A 83 -2.01 -1.42 3.01
N PRO A 84 -3.17 -1.57 3.68
CA PRO A 84 -3.81 -2.88 3.84
C PRO A 84 -4.05 -3.57 2.50
N GLY A 85 -4.66 -2.86 1.55
CA GLY A 85 -4.95 -3.39 0.22
C GLY A 85 -3.69 -3.70 -0.59
N PHE A 86 -2.64 -2.89 -0.45
CA PHE A 86 -1.34 -3.16 -1.05
C PHE A 86 -0.73 -4.47 -0.51
N VAL A 87 -0.74 -4.66 0.81
CA VAL A 87 -0.20 -5.89 1.44
C VAL A 87 -0.96 -7.12 0.96
N ILE A 88 -2.29 -7.04 0.87
CA ILE A 88 -3.13 -8.12 0.36
C ILE A 88 -2.81 -8.42 -1.10
N ALA A 89 -2.74 -7.40 -1.96
CA ALA A 89 -2.42 -7.58 -3.37
C ALA A 89 -1.02 -8.17 -3.58
N MET A 90 -0.03 -7.73 -2.79
CA MET A 90 1.32 -8.28 -2.81
C MET A 90 1.32 -9.76 -2.43
N THR A 91 0.65 -10.14 -1.33
CA THR A 91 0.54 -11.55 -0.92
C THR A 91 -0.18 -12.39 -1.98
N GLN A 92 -1.23 -11.86 -2.63
CA GLN A 92 -1.93 -12.56 -3.72
C GLN A 92 -1.05 -12.78 -4.96
N MET A 93 -0.17 -11.84 -5.30
CA MET A 93 0.77 -11.99 -6.41
C MET A 93 1.92 -12.95 -6.07
N LEU A 94 2.36 -12.96 -4.82
CA LEU A 94 3.48 -13.77 -4.37
C LEU A 94 3.08 -15.22 -4.03
N GLY A 95 1.85 -15.41 -3.57
CA GLY A 95 1.38 -16.65 -2.94
C GLY A 95 1.71 -16.69 -1.44
N GLU A 96 0.87 -17.38 -0.67
CA GLU A 96 0.97 -17.47 0.80
C GLU A 96 2.29 -18.11 1.26
N GLU A 97 2.70 -19.21 0.62
CA GLU A 97 3.92 -19.93 0.99
C GLU A 97 5.18 -19.06 0.89
N LEU A 98 5.34 -18.34 -0.22
CA LEU A 98 6.48 -17.44 -0.42
C LEU A 98 6.38 -16.21 0.49
N ALA A 99 5.18 -15.65 0.67
CA ALA A 99 4.96 -14.55 1.60
C ALA A 99 5.37 -14.92 3.04
N ASP A 100 4.99 -16.11 3.51
CA ASP A 100 5.36 -16.63 4.83
C ASP A 100 6.87 -16.88 4.95
N LYS A 101 7.48 -17.42 3.90
CA LYS A 101 8.95 -17.61 3.85
C LYS A 101 9.70 -16.29 4.03
N TYR A 102 9.36 -15.25 3.25
CA TYR A 102 10.02 -13.94 3.40
C TYR A 102 9.68 -13.28 4.72
N GLN A 103 8.47 -13.47 5.23
CA GLN A 103 8.05 -12.96 6.53
C GLN A 103 8.90 -13.56 7.66
N GLN A 104 9.12 -14.88 7.68
CA GLN A 104 9.99 -15.55 8.65
C GLN A 104 11.44 -15.11 8.50
N PHE A 105 11.95 -15.02 7.26
CA PHE A 105 13.30 -14.56 6.99
C PHE A 105 13.55 -13.14 7.54
N CYS A 106 12.66 -12.19 7.23
CA CYS A 106 12.79 -10.82 7.71
C CYS A 106 12.61 -10.73 9.24
N GLN A 107 11.83 -11.61 9.87
CA GLN A 107 11.78 -11.70 11.33
C GLN A 107 13.12 -12.15 11.92
N SER A 108 13.78 -13.15 11.32
CA SER A 108 15.11 -13.56 11.75
C SER A 108 16.14 -12.43 11.60
N LEU A 109 16.14 -11.71 10.47
CA LEU A 109 17.02 -10.56 10.26
C LEU A 109 16.80 -9.46 11.31
N VAL A 110 15.55 -9.06 11.55
CA VAL A 110 15.22 -8.05 12.57
C VAL A 110 15.63 -8.52 13.97
N SER A 111 15.42 -9.79 14.31
CA SER A 111 15.85 -10.35 15.59
C SER A 111 17.37 -10.29 15.74
N GLN A 112 18.13 -10.64 14.71
CA GLN A 112 19.60 -10.56 14.71
C GLN A 112 20.08 -9.11 14.93
N LEU A 113 19.52 -8.16 14.18
CA LEU A 113 19.87 -6.74 14.31
C LEU A 113 19.52 -6.19 15.70
N LYS A 114 18.38 -6.62 16.28
CA LYS A 114 18.03 -6.28 17.67
C LYS A 114 19.02 -6.86 18.68
N THR A 115 19.45 -8.11 18.51
CA THR A 115 20.46 -8.71 19.37
C THR A 115 21.82 -8.00 19.26
N GLN A 116 22.21 -7.59 18.05
CA GLN A 116 23.48 -6.93 17.79
C GLN A 116 23.52 -5.48 18.32
N HIS A 117 22.42 -4.73 18.14
CA HIS A 117 22.40 -3.29 18.43
C HIS A 117 21.67 -2.92 19.73
N GLY A 118 20.94 -3.85 20.35
CA GLY A 118 20.22 -3.64 21.60
C GLY A 118 19.31 -2.40 21.54
N ASN A 119 19.49 -1.49 22.49
CA ASN A 119 18.72 -0.24 22.58
C ASN A 119 18.97 0.74 21.43
N ASN A 120 20.05 0.56 20.66
CA ASN A 120 20.36 1.42 19.50
C ASN A 120 19.67 0.96 18.23
N PHE A 121 18.95 -0.18 18.26
CA PHE A 121 18.20 -0.67 17.12
C PHE A 121 17.18 0.36 16.63
N ASN A 122 17.19 0.62 15.33
CA ASN A 122 16.15 1.38 14.65
C ASN A 122 15.87 0.79 13.27
N TRP A 123 14.72 1.13 12.69
CA TRP A 123 14.30 0.54 11.42
C TRP A 123 15.14 0.96 10.22
N GLU A 124 15.84 2.09 10.28
CA GLU A 124 16.76 2.50 9.22
C GLU A 124 17.90 1.49 9.05
N MET A 125 18.35 0.86 10.14
CA MET A 125 19.32 -0.24 10.08
C MET A 125 18.78 -1.41 9.26
N VAL A 126 17.49 -1.72 9.34
CA VAL A 126 16.86 -2.81 8.56
C VAL A 126 16.70 -2.38 7.10
N TYR A 127 16.32 -1.13 6.85
CA TYR A 127 16.09 -0.62 5.49
C TYR A 127 17.38 -0.46 4.68
N SER A 128 18.49 -0.19 5.36
CA SER A 128 19.82 -0.06 4.77
C SER A 128 20.61 -1.37 4.77
N ASP A 129 20.08 -2.44 5.38
CA ASP A 129 20.73 -3.74 5.41
C ASP A 129 20.79 -4.34 3.98
N PRO A 130 21.98 -4.75 3.47
CA PRO A 130 22.12 -5.31 2.14
C PRO A 130 21.23 -6.52 1.88
N VAL A 131 21.03 -7.37 2.90
CA VAL A 131 20.20 -8.57 2.80
C VAL A 131 18.72 -8.19 2.67
N ALA A 132 18.26 -7.16 3.40
CA ALA A 132 16.90 -6.65 3.25
C ALA A 132 16.65 -6.07 1.85
N ILE A 133 17.64 -5.34 1.30
CA ILE A 133 17.58 -4.79 -0.07
C ILE A 133 17.50 -5.90 -1.11
N GLU A 134 18.25 -6.98 -0.92
CA GLU A 134 18.21 -8.16 -1.79
C GLU A 134 16.84 -8.86 -1.74
N VAL A 135 16.24 -9.02 -0.55
CA VAL A 135 14.89 -9.60 -0.40
C VAL A 135 13.85 -8.79 -1.16
N VAL A 136 13.86 -7.46 -1.03
CA VAL A 136 12.93 -6.60 -1.76
C VAL A 136 13.12 -6.76 -3.27
N SER A 137 14.37 -6.81 -3.73
CA SER A 137 14.70 -7.02 -5.14
C SER A 137 14.20 -8.37 -5.65
N GLU A 138 14.45 -9.45 -4.91
CA GLU A 138 14.03 -10.82 -5.25
C GLU A 138 12.51 -10.92 -5.35
N VAL A 139 11.78 -10.35 -4.39
CA VAL A 139 10.30 -10.34 -4.38
C VAL A 139 9.78 -9.60 -5.60
N LEU A 140 10.30 -8.40 -5.89
CA LEU A 140 9.87 -7.61 -7.05
C LEU A 140 10.18 -8.30 -8.38
N ILE A 141 11.33 -8.98 -8.49
CA ILE A 141 11.70 -9.78 -9.68
C ILE A 141 10.76 -10.98 -9.82
N THR A 142 10.38 -11.62 -8.71
CA THR A 142 9.46 -12.76 -8.70
C THR A 142 8.08 -12.36 -9.25
N ILE A 143 7.53 -11.24 -8.76
CA ILE A 143 6.20 -10.76 -9.17
C ILE A 143 6.21 -9.93 -10.46
N CYS A 144 7.38 -9.61 -11.05
CA CYS A 144 7.46 -8.66 -12.18
C CYS A 144 6.63 -9.09 -13.39
N HIS A 145 6.47 -10.40 -13.61
CA HIS A 145 5.70 -10.95 -14.72
C HIS A 145 4.23 -10.50 -14.71
N HIS A 146 3.65 -10.22 -13.54
CA HIS A 146 2.31 -9.68 -13.41
C HIS A 146 2.13 -8.28 -14.02
N PHE A 147 3.22 -7.54 -14.22
CA PHE A 147 3.23 -6.16 -14.70
C PHE A 147 3.58 -6.03 -16.19
N VAL A 148 3.74 -7.15 -16.92
CA VAL A 148 3.96 -7.13 -18.39
C VAL A 148 2.76 -6.50 -19.12
N ASN A 149 1.54 -6.70 -18.60
CA ASN A 149 0.36 -5.94 -19.01
C ASN A 149 -0.02 -4.97 -17.89
N LEU A 150 0.72 -3.85 -17.82
CA LEU A 150 0.62 -2.89 -16.72
C LEU A 150 -0.78 -2.29 -16.60
N LYS A 151 -1.42 -1.90 -17.71
CA LYS A 151 -2.78 -1.34 -17.69
C LYS A 151 -3.81 -2.29 -17.09
N LYS A 152 -3.75 -3.59 -17.43
CA LYS A 152 -4.62 -4.61 -16.81
C LYS A 152 -4.29 -4.79 -15.33
N ARG A 153 -3.00 -4.92 -15.00
CA ARG A 153 -2.56 -5.15 -13.62
C ARG A 153 -2.90 -3.99 -12.69
N ARG A 154 -2.75 -2.76 -13.17
CA ARG A 154 -3.10 -1.56 -12.43
C ARG A 154 -4.58 -1.48 -12.11
N ARG A 155 -5.47 -1.76 -13.07
CA ARG A 155 -6.93 -1.80 -12.79
C ARG A 155 -7.25 -2.78 -11.66
N TRP A 156 -6.73 -4.01 -11.78
CA TRP A 156 -6.88 -5.00 -10.71
C TRP A 156 -6.31 -4.53 -9.37
N LEU A 157 -5.14 -3.89 -9.36
CA LEU A 157 -4.52 -3.40 -8.13
C LEU A 157 -5.32 -2.25 -7.51
N THR A 158 -5.84 -1.33 -8.33
CA THR A 158 -6.77 -0.28 -7.91
C THR A 158 -8.01 -0.88 -7.26
N ASP A 159 -8.62 -1.89 -7.88
CA ASP A 159 -9.83 -2.56 -7.34
C ASP A 159 -9.54 -3.23 -6.00
N VAL A 160 -8.45 -4.01 -5.90
CA VAL A 160 -8.06 -4.68 -4.65
C VAL A 160 -7.75 -3.67 -3.57
N VAL A 161 -7.02 -2.59 -3.88
CA VAL A 161 -6.66 -1.57 -2.89
C VAL A 161 -7.91 -0.86 -2.39
N ASN A 162 -8.75 -0.34 -3.29
CA ASN A 162 -9.97 0.38 -2.93
C ASN A 162 -10.92 -0.51 -2.11
N GLY A 163 -11.03 -1.80 -2.43
CA GLY A 163 -11.84 -2.75 -1.67
C GLY A 163 -11.39 -2.97 -0.22
N HIS A 164 -10.17 -2.57 0.12
CA HIS A 164 -9.60 -2.67 1.47
C HIS A 164 -9.25 -1.31 2.08
N MET A 165 -9.58 -0.20 1.40
CA MET A 165 -9.55 1.11 2.03
C MET A 165 -10.73 1.19 3.00
N GLY A 166 -10.46 1.38 4.30
CA GLY A 166 -11.50 1.70 5.30
C GLY A 166 -12.20 3.03 4.98
N ALA A 167 -13.11 3.54 5.80
CA ALA A 167 -13.75 4.84 5.51
C ALA A 167 -12.72 6.00 5.43
N PRO A 168 -13.02 7.08 4.68
CA PRO A 168 -12.25 8.32 4.74
C PRO A 168 -12.10 8.82 6.17
N THR A 169 -10.88 9.21 6.54
CA THR A 169 -10.52 9.62 7.91
C THR A 169 -10.29 11.12 8.01
N ALA A 170 -10.33 11.85 6.90
CA ALA A 170 -10.14 13.29 6.82
C ALA A 170 -11.06 13.92 5.76
N VAL A 171 -11.37 15.21 5.94
CA VAL A 171 -12.16 16.02 5.00
C VAL A 171 -11.53 16.08 3.60
N GLN A 172 -10.20 16.00 3.52
CA GLN A 172 -9.44 15.84 2.27
C GLN A 172 -8.88 14.41 2.20
N ASP A 173 -9.61 13.55 1.51
CA ASP A 173 -9.14 12.21 1.16
C ASP A 173 -8.60 12.20 -0.27
N ILE A 174 -7.44 11.57 -0.48
CA ILE A 174 -6.89 11.39 -1.83
C ILE A 174 -7.45 10.07 -2.36
N PRO A 175 -8.28 10.08 -3.42
CA PRO A 175 -8.78 8.86 -4.02
C PRO A 175 -7.63 8.06 -4.62
N PHE A 176 -7.69 6.73 -4.51
CA PHE A 176 -6.68 5.86 -5.12
C PHE A 176 -7.13 5.45 -6.52
N GLU A 177 -6.73 6.23 -7.51
CA GLU A 177 -7.10 6.03 -8.91
C GLU A 177 -5.92 5.55 -9.76
N ALA A 178 -6.07 5.69 -11.07
CA ALA A 178 -5.13 5.21 -12.07
C ALA A 178 -3.75 5.87 -11.95
N MET A 179 -3.68 7.16 -11.60
CA MET A 179 -2.40 7.87 -11.47
C MET A 179 -1.70 7.50 -10.16
N GLU A 180 -2.42 7.42 -9.05
CA GLU A 180 -1.90 7.06 -7.73
C GLU A 180 -1.37 5.62 -7.74
N CYS A 181 -2.11 4.70 -8.35
CA CYS A 181 -1.68 3.31 -8.51
C CYS A 181 -0.44 3.22 -9.40
N HIS A 182 -0.38 3.99 -10.49
CA HIS A 182 0.81 4.07 -11.33
C HIS A 182 2.05 4.55 -10.54
N ARG A 183 1.91 5.62 -9.77
CA ARG A 183 2.99 6.18 -8.95
C ARG A 183 3.48 5.18 -7.90
N LEU A 184 2.57 4.46 -7.25
CA LEU A 184 2.90 3.38 -6.32
C LEU A 184 3.74 2.30 -7.02
N ILE A 185 3.30 1.79 -8.18
CA ILE A 185 4.04 0.76 -8.93
C ILE A 185 5.41 1.28 -9.37
N SER A 186 5.48 2.53 -9.86
CA SER A 186 6.75 3.13 -10.29
C SER A 186 7.73 3.26 -9.13
N ALA A 187 7.27 3.68 -7.95
CA ALA A 187 8.10 3.79 -6.75
C ALA A 187 8.63 2.43 -6.30
N MET A 188 7.78 1.39 -6.29
CA MET A 188 8.20 0.03 -5.93
C MET A 188 9.39 -0.45 -6.77
N PHE A 189 9.35 -0.24 -8.08
CA PHE A 189 10.37 -0.72 -9.01
C PHE A 189 11.58 0.23 -9.18
N GLN A 190 11.60 1.38 -8.52
CA GLN A 190 12.59 2.42 -8.78
C GLN A 190 14.02 1.95 -8.52
N SER A 191 14.28 1.29 -7.39
CA SER A 191 15.62 0.78 -7.03
C SER A 191 16.12 -0.29 -8.02
N LEU A 192 15.24 -1.19 -8.47
CA LEU A 192 15.58 -2.17 -9.51
C LEU A 192 15.85 -1.50 -10.86
N ARG A 193 15.07 -0.49 -11.22
CA ARG A 193 15.30 0.30 -12.44
C ARG A 193 16.65 0.99 -12.39
N ASP A 194 17.05 1.54 -11.25
CA ASP A 194 18.36 2.19 -11.09
C ASP A 194 19.51 1.19 -11.13
N THR A 195 19.34 0.01 -10.52
CA THR A 195 20.30 -1.10 -10.63
C THR A 195 20.53 -1.50 -12.09
N MET A 196 19.45 -1.67 -12.86
CA MET A 196 19.47 -2.06 -14.27
C MET A 196 20.04 -1.00 -15.22
N LYS A 197 20.24 0.26 -14.77
CA LYS A 197 20.94 1.28 -15.57
C LYS A 197 22.46 1.05 -15.62
N THR A 198 22.99 0.21 -14.75
CA THR A 198 24.43 -0.06 -14.66
C THR A 198 24.73 -1.44 -15.24
N SER A 199 25.79 -1.56 -16.06
CA SER A 199 26.17 -2.86 -16.63
C SER A 199 26.45 -3.90 -15.56
N LYS A 200 27.11 -3.49 -14.46
CA LYS A 200 27.38 -4.36 -13.30
C LYS A 200 26.10 -4.82 -12.59
N GLY A 201 25.12 -3.92 -12.44
CA GLY A 201 23.85 -4.26 -11.80
C GLY A 201 22.99 -5.19 -12.66
N GLU A 202 22.96 -4.96 -13.97
CA GLU A 202 22.30 -5.86 -14.93
C GLU A 202 22.96 -7.23 -14.96
N GLU A 203 24.29 -7.30 -15.03
CA GLU A 203 25.05 -8.57 -15.00
C GLU A 203 24.78 -9.35 -13.70
N ARG A 204 24.76 -8.68 -12.55
CA ARG A 204 24.41 -9.32 -11.28
C ARG A 204 23.02 -9.97 -11.32
N ILE A 205 22.02 -9.26 -11.86
CA ILE A 205 20.67 -9.80 -12.01
C ILE A 205 20.66 -10.97 -13.00
N ALA A 206 21.40 -10.88 -14.11
CA ALA A 206 21.50 -11.95 -15.09
C ALA A 206 22.11 -13.23 -14.49
N VAL A 207 23.17 -13.09 -13.68
CA VAL A 207 23.82 -14.23 -13.01
C VAL A 207 22.90 -14.86 -11.97
N GLN A 208 22.20 -14.06 -11.17
CA GLN A 208 21.38 -14.57 -10.07
C GLN A 208 20.00 -15.09 -10.51
N PHE A 209 19.38 -14.44 -11.49
CA PHE A 209 17.98 -14.67 -11.87
C PHE A 209 17.80 -15.10 -13.34
N GLY A 210 18.86 -15.08 -14.13
CA GLY A 210 18.84 -15.42 -15.56
C GLY A 210 18.52 -14.23 -16.47
N HIS A 211 19.02 -14.30 -17.70
CA HIS A 211 18.81 -13.28 -18.73
C HIS A 211 17.33 -13.06 -19.10
N ASP A 212 16.48 -14.07 -18.92
CA ASP A 212 15.05 -13.92 -19.19
C ASP A 212 14.36 -12.99 -18.19
N ARG A 213 14.81 -12.96 -16.93
CA ARG A 213 14.33 -12.02 -15.92
C ARG A 213 14.80 -10.59 -16.21
N VAL A 214 16.03 -10.42 -16.69
CA VAL A 214 16.55 -9.14 -17.18
C VAL A 214 15.66 -8.58 -18.29
N LYS A 215 15.38 -9.39 -19.32
CA LYS A 215 14.48 -8.99 -20.43
C LYS A 215 13.07 -8.64 -19.93
N MET A 216 12.55 -9.41 -18.97
CA MET A 216 11.23 -9.15 -18.41
C MET A 216 11.17 -7.83 -17.64
N LEU A 217 12.19 -7.52 -16.85
CA LEU A 217 12.29 -6.22 -16.17
C LEU A 217 12.37 -5.06 -17.17
N GLN A 218 13.15 -5.21 -18.24
CA GLN A 218 13.21 -4.20 -19.32
C GLN A 218 11.81 -3.96 -19.94
N VAL A 219 11.05 -5.02 -20.18
CA VAL A 219 9.66 -4.92 -20.65
C VAL A 219 8.79 -4.19 -19.63
N VAL A 220 8.84 -4.57 -18.35
CA VAL A 220 8.06 -3.91 -17.29
C VAL A 220 8.40 -2.43 -17.18
N PHE A 221 9.68 -2.05 -17.26
CA PHE A 221 10.08 -0.65 -17.19
C PHE A 221 9.60 0.16 -18.39
N ALA A 222 9.64 -0.43 -19.59
CA ALA A 222 9.05 0.18 -20.78
C ALA A 222 7.53 0.36 -20.64
N GLN A 223 6.83 -0.61 -20.04
CA GLN A 223 5.39 -0.51 -19.76
C GLN A 223 5.09 0.59 -18.75
N ILE A 224 5.87 0.72 -17.67
CA ILE A 224 5.74 1.83 -16.70
C ILE A 224 5.92 3.17 -17.42
N THR A 225 6.96 3.32 -18.24
CA THR A 225 7.18 4.58 -18.97
C THR A 225 6.05 4.87 -19.97
N ARG A 226 5.49 3.86 -20.64
CA ARG A 226 4.34 4.03 -21.54
C ARG A 226 3.07 4.43 -20.78
N ASP A 227 2.74 3.72 -19.70
CA ASP A 227 1.53 3.97 -18.90
C ASP A 227 1.54 5.38 -18.29
N HIS A 228 2.70 5.86 -17.83
CA HIS A 228 2.83 7.25 -17.38
C HIS A 228 2.43 8.25 -18.47
N ARG A 229 2.95 8.07 -19.69
CA ARG A 229 2.65 8.96 -20.82
C ARG A 229 1.16 8.92 -21.17
N GLU A 230 0.56 7.74 -21.22
CA GLU A 230 -0.87 7.60 -21.55
C GLU A 230 -1.76 8.29 -20.51
N LEU A 231 -1.42 8.19 -19.22
CA LEU A 231 -2.17 8.85 -18.16
C LEU A 231 -2.02 10.37 -18.19
N SER A 232 -0.80 10.86 -18.35
CA SER A 232 -0.51 12.30 -18.41
C SER A 232 -1.18 12.98 -19.62
N LEU A 233 -1.48 12.22 -20.68
CA LEU A 233 -2.20 12.68 -21.86
C LEU A 233 -3.73 12.44 -21.78
N GLY A 234 -4.26 11.87 -20.69
CA GLY A 234 -5.68 11.58 -20.53
C GLY A 234 -6.22 10.47 -21.47
N LEU A 235 -5.33 9.69 -22.10
CA LEU A 235 -5.70 8.66 -23.10
C LEU A 235 -6.35 7.40 -22.49
N ASN A 236 -6.56 7.40 -21.17
CA ASN A 236 -7.05 6.26 -20.39
C ASN A 236 -8.39 6.53 -19.68
N SER A 237 -9.03 7.68 -19.88
CA SER A 237 -10.38 7.90 -19.36
C SER A 237 -11.37 6.96 -20.05
N PRO A 238 -12.22 6.21 -19.32
CA PRO A 238 -13.38 5.61 -19.95
C PRO A 238 -14.24 6.74 -20.56
N PRO A 239 -14.92 6.51 -21.70
CA PRO A 239 -15.87 7.49 -22.20
C PRO A 239 -16.90 7.74 -21.10
N ASN A 240 -17.10 9.02 -20.77
CA ASN A 240 -18.08 9.48 -19.78
C ASN A 240 -19.38 8.65 -19.89
N ALA A 241 -19.75 7.97 -18.81
CA ALA A 241 -21.11 7.51 -18.63
C ALA A 241 -21.94 8.77 -18.34
N VAL A 242 -22.64 9.24 -19.38
CA VAL A 242 -23.77 10.17 -19.29
C VAL A 242 -24.95 9.44 -18.68
#